data_AF-A0A699PZK8-F1
#
_entry.id   AF-A0A699PZK8-F1
#
_cell.length_a   1.000
_cell.length_b   1.000
_cell.length_c   1.000
_cell.angle_alpha   90.00
_cell.angle_beta   90.00
_cell.angle_gamma   90.00
#
_symmetry.space_group_name_H-M   'P 1'
#
loop_
_entity.id
_entity.type
_entity.pdbx_description
1 polymer ?
#
loop_
_entity_poly.entity_id
_entity_poly.type
_entity_poly.pdbx_seq_one_letter_code
_entity_poly.pdbx_strand_id
1 'polypeptide(L)'
;MKSLHLSFSRVVEEDLFKGIQLPRSISISYLFYTDDAMFIGEWSDNNLKGITNMLKCFFLASGLQINALKCQLLGVGVPNNVVQQAADSIGCSILNNQFRYLGVMWKVKTLSIGGRLTLLKSVLGASPIYAMSIFTVPCGVLKALESLRNRFFNGADQSDHKITWVAWDKVLASKKKRGLGVSSFFALNRALLLKWVWRFMSQDGSFWCKVINALYGSKVDSHQTHYSSNWCFILREVHKLKDKGFDFWYHIKKRIGNGADTRFW
;
A
#
# COMPACT_ATOMS: atom_id res chain seq x y z
N MET A 1 5.85 -22.86 10.60
CA MET A 1 5.18 -21.64 11.11
C MET A 1 4.56 -21.76 12.50
N LYS A 2 3.68 -22.73 12.79
CA LYS A 2 3.02 -22.83 14.12
C LYS A 2 3.99 -22.92 15.30
N SER A 3 5.09 -23.67 15.15
CA SER A 3 6.16 -23.74 16.17
C SER A 3 6.85 -22.39 16.39
N LEU A 4 7.23 -21.69 15.31
CA LEU A 4 7.84 -20.36 15.38
C LEU A 4 6.91 -19.34 16.07
N HIS A 5 5.60 -19.43 15.80
CA HIS A 5 4.59 -18.62 16.46
C HIS A 5 4.54 -18.86 17.97
N LEU A 6 4.56 -20.11 18.42
CA LEU A 6 4.59 -20.46 19.85
C LEU A 6 5.91 -20.03 20.52
N SER A 7 7.04 -20.17 19.84
CA SER A 7 8.33 -19.70 20.36
C SER A 7 8.33 -18.19 20.53
N PHE A 8 7.79 -17.44 19.56
CA PHE A 8 7.78 -15.99 19.64
C PHE A 8 6.71 -15.45 20.58
N SER A 9 5.55 -16.09 20.71
CA SER A 9 4.53 -15.69 21.68
C SER A 9 5.10 -15.71 23.10
N ARG A 10 5.88 -16.76 23.44
CA ARG A 10 6.60 -16.84 24.72
C ARG A 10 7.59 -15.70 24.93
N VAL A 11 8.35 -15.33 23.91
CA VAL A 11 9.32 -14.22 24.01
C VAL A 11 8.62 -12.88 24.26
N VAL A 12 7.42 -12.68 23.70
CA VAL A 12 6.60 -11.50 23.96
C VAL A 12 5.96 -11.56 25.36
N GLU A 13 5.49 -12.74 25.80
CA GLU A 13 4.91 -12.95 27.14
C GLU A 13 5.94 -12.74 28.26
N GLU A 14 7.20 -13.12 28.04
CA GLU A 14 8.33 -12.97 28.98
C GLU A 14 8.98 -11.57 28.94
N ASP A 15 8.37 -10.59 28.26
CA ASP A 15 8.89 -9.22 28.05
C ASP A 15 10.30 -9.14 27.42
N LEU A 16 10.76 -10.22 26.80
CA LEU A 16 12.03 -10.29 26.08
C LEU A 16 11.95 -9.62 24.70
N PHE A 17 10.74 -9.38 24.20
CA PHE A 17 10.49 -8.59 23.00
C PHE A 17 9.25 -7.71 23.15
N LYS A 18 9.44 -6.40 23.01
CA LYS A 18 8.40 -5.38 23.08
C LYS A 18 7.89 -5.02 21.69
N GLY A 19 6.66 -5.46 21.41
CA GLY A 19 5.91 -5.07 20.22
C GLY A 19 5.49 -3.60 20.25
N ILE A 20 4.98 -3.08 19.13
CA ILE A 20 4.47 -1.71 19.05
C ILE A 20 3.05 -1.68 19.66
N GLN A 21 2.86 -0.87 20.71
CA GLN A 21 1.53 -0.60 21.26
C GLN A 21 0.76 0.40 20.40
N LEU A 22 -0.46 0.02 20.03
CA LEU A 22 -1.44 0.89 19.39
C LEU A 22 -2.43 1.42 20.44
N PRO A 23 -3.08 2.58 20.19
CA PRO A 23 -4.17 3.05 21.04
C PRO A 23 -5.25 1.97 21.18
N ARG A 24 -5.73 1.74 22.42
CA ARG A 24 -6.70 0.69 22.84
C ARG A 24 -6.10 -0.70 23.15
N SER A 25 -4.88 -0.76 23.67
CA SER A 25 -4.27 -1.97 24.25
C SER A 25 -4.02 -3.11 23.25
N ILE A 26 -3.84 -2.81 21.97
CA ILE A 26 -3.45 -3.78 20.95
C ILE A 26 -1.96 -3.66 20.70
N SER A 27 -1.20 -4.72 20.91
CA SER A 27 0.22 -4.79 20.57
C SER A 27 0.43 -5.55 19.27
N ILE A 28 1.16 -4.96 18.32
CA ILE A 28 1.62 -5.66 17.11
C ILE A 28 3.08 -6.05 17.31
N SER A 29 3.33 -7.36 17.35
CA SER A 29 4.67 -7.91 17.61
C SER A 29 5.23 -8.68 16.41
N TYR A 30 4.36 -9.31 15.60
CA TYR A 30 4.76 -10.10 14.44
C TYR A 30 3.58 -10.37 13.50
N LEU A 31 3.90 -10.73 12.25
CA LEU A 31 2.98 -11.19 11.21
C LEU A 31 3.64 -12.35 10.46
N PHE A 32 2.93 -13.48 10.38
CA PHE A 32 3.36 -14.62 9.55
C PHE A 32 2.43 -14.76 8.35
N TYR A 33 3.00 -14.91 7.17
CA TYR A 33 2.27 -15.22 5.96
C TYR A 33 3.05 -16.27 5.16
N THR A 34 2.45 -17.44 4.97
CA THR A 34 3.08 -18.61 4.32
C THR A 34 4.48 -18.89 4.87
N ASP A 35 5.52 -18.54 4.12
CA ASP A 35 6.94 -18.77 4.45
C ASP A 35 7.63 -17.48 4.95
N ASP A 36 6.96 -16.34 4.85
CA ASP A 36 7.48 -15.04 5.25
C ASP A 36 7.06 -14.71 6.69
N ALA A 37 8.04 -14.22 7.45
CA ALA A 37 7.88 -13.76 8.82
C ALA A 37 8.33 -12.30 8.93
N MET A 38 7.44 -11.45 9.45
CA MET A 38 7.75 -10.06 9.75
C MET A 38 7.61 -9.85 11.26
N PHE A 39 8.67 -9.38 11.90
CA PHE A 39 8.67 -9.03 13.32
C PHE A 39 8.66 -7.51 13.46
N ILE A 40 7.82 -6.99 14.35
CA ILE A 40 7.57 -5.56 14.51
C ILE A 40 7.71 -5.22 15.99
N GLY A 41 8.61 -4.31 16.34
CA GLY A 41 8.80 -3.92 17.73
C GLY A 41 9.50 -2.58 17.84
N GLU A 42 9.59 -2.09 19.08
CA GLU A 42 10.33 -0.88 19.38
C GLU A 42 11.83 -1.06 19.09
N TRP A 43 12.48 0.00 18.62
CA TRP A 43 13.92 -0.05 18.36
C TRP A 43 14.68 -0.02 19.69
N SER A 44 15.17 -1.18 20.14
CA SER A 44 16.01 -1.30 21.33
C SER A 44 16.99 -2.47 21.19
N ASP A 45 18.16 -2.35 21.82
CA ASP A 45 19.16 -3.43 21.84
C ASP A 45 18.63 -4.70 22.51
N ASN A 46 17.73 -4.55 23.48
CA ASN A 46 17.07 -5.68 24.13
C ASN A 46 16.17 -6.45 23.15
N ASN A 47 15.37 -5.74 22.35
CA ASN A 47 14.53 -6.39 21.33
C ASN A 47 15.37 -7.06 20.24
N LEU A 48 16.46 -6.42 19.79
CA LEU A 48 17.38 -6.99 18.79
C LEU A 48 18.09 -8.24 19.33
N LYS A 49 18.48 -8.26 20.60
CA LYS A 49 19.01 -9.46 21.26
C LYS A 49 17.94 -10.53 21.45
N GLY A 50 16.74 -10.15 21.89
CA GLY A 50 15.61 -11.03 22.11
C GLY A 50 15.22 -11.80 20.85
N ILE A 51 15.10 -11.10 19.72
CA ILE A 51 14.80 -11.74 18.44
C ILE A 51 15.95 -12.64 17.99
N THR A 52 17.21 -12.19 18.09
CA THR A 52 18.38 -12.98 17.68
C THR A 52 18.49 -14.27 18.48
N ASN A 53 18.27 -14.21 19.80
CA ASN A 53 18.30 -15.37 20.67
C ASN A 53 17.12 -16.31 20.39
N MET A 54 15.92 -15.79 20.17
CA MET A 54 14.76 -16.59 19.78
C MET A 54 15.03 -17.38 18.50
N LEU A 55 15.53 -16.72 17.46
CA LEU A 55 15.81 -17.35 16.17
C LEU A 55 16.91 -18.42 16.30
N LYS A 56 17.92 -18.19 17.13
CA LYS A 56 18.93 -19.21 17.47
C LYS A 56 18.32 -20.40 18.21
N CYS A 57 17.51 -20.16 19.24
CA CYS A 57 16.81 -21.22 19.97
C CYS A 57 15.88 -22.02 19.06
N PHE A 58 15.17 -21.35 18.15
CA PHE A 58 14.32 -22.00 17.16
C PHE A 58 15.13 -22.88 16.20
N PHE A 59 16.29 -22.41 15.73
CA PHE A 59 17.20 -23.22 14.93
C PHE A 59 17.67 -24.47 15.69
N LEU A 60 18.11 -24.31 16.94
CA LEU A 60 18.55 -25.43 17.78
C LEU A 60 17.44 -26.45 18.04
N ALA A 61 16.19 -26.00 18.21
CA ALA A 61 15.06 -26.88 18.50
C ALA A 61 14.46 -27.57 17.26
N SER A 62 14.52 -26.91 16.09
CA SER A 62 13.84 -27.39 14.87
C SER A 62 14.78 -27.91 13.78
N GLY A 63 16.07 -27.57 13.85
CA GLY A 63 17.04 -27.77 12.77
C GLY A 63 16.84 -26.83 11.56
N LEU A 64 15.84 -25.95 11.58
CA LEU A 64 15.53 -25.05 10.46
C LEU A 64 16.32 -23.75 10.59
N GLN A 65 17.36 -23.60 9.75
CA GLN A 65 18.18 -22.40 9.73
C GLN A 65 17.50 -21.28 8.95
N ILE A 66 17.50 -20.08 9.53
CA ILE A 66 16.97 -18.90 8.87
C ILE A 66 17.98 -18.41 7.83
N ASN A 67 17.47 -18.09 6.64
CA ASN A 67 18.29 -17.57 5.56
C ASN A 67 18.60 -16.08 5.79
N ALA A 68 19.73 -15.80 6.41
CA ALA A 68 20.16 -14.45 6.75
C ALA A 68 20.33 -13.53 5.51
N LEU A 69 20.63 -14.10 4.33
CA LEU A 69 20.71 -13.35 3.07
C LEU A 69 19.34 -12.86 2.58
N LYS A 70 18.26 -13.55 2.97
CA LYS A 70 16.88 -13.14 2.68
C LYS A 70 16.26 -12.30 3.80
N CYS A 71 16.83 -12.33 5.00
CA CYS A 71 16.40 -11.48 6.10
C CYS A 71 16.84 -10.04 5.88
N GLN A 72 15.92 -9.12 6.17
CA GLN A 72 16.15 -7.70 6.00
C GLN A 72 15.72 -6.93 7.25
N LEU A 73 16.55 -5.99 7.68
CA LEU A 73 16.27 -5.09 8.81
C LEU A 73 15.87 -3.71 8.29
N LEU A 74 14.78 -3.15 8.83
CA LEU A 74 14.32 -1.80 8.54
C LEU A 74 14.24 -0.99 9.83
N GLY A 75 14.99 0.11 9.90
CA GLY A 75 14.83 1.12 10.95
C GLY A 75 13.92 2.25 10.48
N VAL A 76 12.79 2.46 11.15
CA VAL A 76 11.88 3.58 10.88
C VAL A 76 12.20 4.73 11.82
N GLY A 77 12.65 5.86 11.28
CA GLY A 77 13.06 7.02 12.10
C GLY A 77 14.41 6.83 12.81
N VAL A 78 15.20 5.83 12.42
CA VAL A 78 16.52 5.52 12.99
C VAL A 78 17.61 5.88 11.99
N PRO A 79 18.72 6.52 12.42
CA PRO A 79 19.85 6.83 11.54
C PRO A 79 20.46 5.58 10.87
N ASN A 80 20.79 5.68 9.58
CA ASN A 80 21.26 4.54 8.77
C ASN A 80 22.52 3.85 9.34
N ASN A 81 23.41 4.59 10.00
CA ASN A 81 24.61 4.03 10.64
C ASN A 81 24.25 3.07 11.80
N VAL A 82 23.24 3.42 12.60
CA VAL A 82 22.74 2.58 13.70
C VAL A 82 22.05 1.34 13.15
N VAL A 83 21.27 1.50 12.08
CA VAL A 83 20.63 0.36 11.39
C VAL A 83 21.67 -0.60 10.80
N GLN A 84 22.77 -0.08 10.25
CA GLN A 84 23.87 -0.90 9.73
C GLN A 84 24.55 -1.70 10.82
N GLN A 85 24.89 -1.07 11.94
CA GLN A 85 25.48 -1.78 13.09
C GLN A 85 24.56 -2.89 13.61
N ALA A 86 23.25 -2.64 13.69
CA ALA A 86 22.28 -3.64 14.10
C ALA A 86 22.16 -4.78 13.07
N ALA A 87 22.12 -4.46 11.77
CA ALA A 87 22.07 -5.44 10.70
C ALA A 87 23.31 -6.35 10.69
N ASP A 88 24.49 -5.78 10.88
CA ASP A 88 25.76 -6.52 10.99
C ASP A 88 25.76 -7.45 12.22
N SER A 89 25.19 -7.01 13.35
CA SER A 89 25.08 -7.84 14.56
C SER A 89 24.15 -9.05 14.41
N ILE A 90 23.10 -8.92 13.60
CA ILE A 90 22.13 -9.98 13.30
C ILE A 90 22.61 -10.85 12.13
N GLY A 91 23.51 -10.32 11.30
CA GLY A 91 24.01 -10.95 10.07
C GLY A 91 23.03 -10.81 8.90
N CYS A 92 22.18 -9.79 8.89
CA CYS A 92 21.18 -9.56 7.83
C CYS A 92 21.48 -8.31 7.00
N SER A 93 20.80 -8.16 5.87
CA SER A 93 20.95 -6.98 5.02
C SER A 93 20.01 -5.84 5.44
N ILE A 94 20.38 -4.58 5.21
CA ILE A 94 19.43 -3.47 5.42
C ILE A 94 18.41 -3.47 4.28
N LEU A 95 17.14 -3.37 4.64
CA LEU A 95 16.11 -2.99 3.68
C LEU A 95 16.27 -1.51 3.32
N ASN A 96 16.96 -1.23 2.23
CA ASN A 96 16.97 0.13 1.68
C ASN A 96 15.57 0.47 1.15
N ASN A 97 15.05 1.64 1.52
CA ASN A 97 13.75 2.20 1.08
C ASN A 97 13.62 2.42 -0.45
N GLN A 98 14.51 1.85 -1.25
CA GLN A 98 14.29 1.71 -2.68
C GLN A 98 13.17 0.68 -2.87
N PHE A 99 11.96 1.17 -3.14
CA PHE A 99 10.89 0.40 -3.76
C PHE A 99 11.41 -0.22 -5.07
N ARG A 100 12.10 -1.35 -4.99
CA ARG A 100 12.46 -2.20 -6.12
C ARG A 100 11.32 -3.18 -6.32
N TYR A 101 10.35 -2.79 -7.13
CA TYR A 101 9.34 -3.74 -7.57
C TYR A 101 10.03 -4.82 -8.43
N LEU A 102 10.08 -6.05 -7.89
CA LEU A 102 10.57 -7.27 -8.54
C LEU A 102 12.07 -7.34 -8.90
N GLY A 103 12.95 -6.49 -8.33
CA GLY A 103 14.41 -6.64 -8.54
C GLY A 103 14.91 -6.49 -9.98
N VAL A 104 14.05 -6.08 -10.93
CA VAL A 104 14.42 -5.98 -12.34
C VAL A 104 15.03 -4.60 -12.61
N MET A 105 16.33 -4.56 -12.89
CA MET A 105 16.91 -3.49 -13.71
C MET A 105 16.27 -3.60 -15.09
N TRP A 106 15.19 -2.86 -15.32
CA TRP A 106 14.54 -2.86 -16.62
C TRP A 106 15.59 -2.48 -17.67
N LYS A 107 15.91 -3.38 -18.59
CA LYS A 107 16.77 -3.08 -19.75
C LYS A 107 15.99 -2.17 -20.70
N VAL A 108 15.77 -0.92 -20.28
CA VAL A 108 14.97 0.07 -21.01
C VAL A 108 15.61 0.36 -22.39
N LYS A 109 16.93 0.18 -22.51
CA LYS A 109 17.71 0.39 -23.73
C LYS A 109 17.41 -0.63 -24.85
N THR A 110 16.82 -1.79 -24.54
CA THR A 110 16.52 -2.84 -25.55
C THR A 110 15.04 -2.89 -25.94
N LEU A 111 14.19 -2.03 -25.38
CA LEU A 111 12.76 -2.09 -25.56
C LEU A 111 12.26 -1.06 -26.58
N SER A 112 11.46 -1.52 -27.54
CA SER A 112 10.72 -0.64 -28.45
C SER A 112 9.76 0.28 -27.68
N ILE A 113 9.32 1.37 -28.31
CA ILE A 113 8.33 2.27 -27.69
C ILE A 113 7.02 1.54 -27.35
N GLY A 114 6.62 0.57 -28.19
CA GLY A 114 5.48 -0.31 -27.94
C GLY A 114 5.70 -1.25 -26.77
N GLY A 115 6.89 -1.87 -26.66
CA GLY A 115 7.24 -2.73 -25.53
C GLY A 115 7.25 -1.96 -24.20
N ARG A 116 7.79 -0.74 -24.19
CA ARG A 116 7.73 0.17 -23.03
C ARG A 116 6.30 0.54 -22.67
N LEU A 117 5.43 0.84 -23.65
CA LEU A 117 4.02 1.13 -23.40
C LEU A 117 3.28 -0.05 -22.75
N THR A 118 3.52 -1.27 -23.26
CA THR A 118 2.91 -2.49 -22.75
C THR A 118 3.31 -2.75 -21.31
N LEU A 119 4.61 -2.72 -21.01
CA LEU A 119 5.13 -2.91 -19.64
C LEU A 119 4.69 -1.80 -18.68
N LEU A 120 4.61 -0.57 -19.17
CA LEU A 120 4.10 0.55 -18.39
C LEU A 120 2.66 0.31 -17.95
N LYS A 121 1.81 -0.26 -18.81
CA LYS A 121 0.42 -0.56 -18.48
C LYS A 121 0.28 -1.80 -17.59
N SER A 122 0.95 -2.89 -17.92
CA SER A 122 0.78 -4.17 -17.23
C SER A 122 1.50 -4.22 -15.89
N VAL A 123 2.67 -3.60 -15.76
CA VAL A 123 3.52 -3.69 -14.57
C VAL A 123 3.46 -2.42 -13.74
N LEU A 124 3.97 -1.30 -14.29
CA LEU A 124 4.05 -0.04 -13.53
C LEU A 124 2.66 0.49 -13.19
N GLY A 125 1.68 0.31 -14.07
CA GLY A 125 0.29 0.68 -13.84
C GLY A 125 -0.37 -0.16 -12.74
N ALA A 126 -0.02 -1.44 -12.61
CA ALA A 126 -0.62 -2.37 -11.66
C ALA A 126 0.00 -2.32 -10.27
N SER A 127 1.31 -2.09 -10.18
CA SER A 127 2.09 -2.13 -8.93
C SER A 127 1.49 -1.31 -7.78
N PRO A 128 1.11 -0.03 -7.95
CA PRO A 128 0.54 0.76 -6.85
C PRO A 128 -0.98 0.59 -6.66
N ILE A 129 -1.69 -0.20 -7.49
CA ILE A 129 -3.16 -0.25 -7.48
C ILE A 129 -3.72 -0.68 -6.13
N TYR A 130 -3.11 -1.68 -5.50
CA TYR A 130 -3.56 -2.16 -4.20
C TYR A 130 -3.52 -1.05 -3.14
N ALA A 131 -2.36 -0.39 -2.98
CA ALA A 131 -2.19 0.70 -2.03
C ALA A 131 -3.09 1.91 -2.36
N MET A 132 -3.19 2.29 -3.64
CA MET A 132 -4.10 3.35 -4.11
C MET A 132 -5.58 3.01 -3.91
N SER A 133 -5.92 1.72 -3.76
CA SER A 133 -7.31 1.33 -3.51
C SER A 133 -7.70 1.47 -2.05
N ILE A 134 -6.75 1.46 -1.12
CA ILE A 134 -7.04 1.48 0.32
C ILE A 134 -6.91 2.90 0.88
N PHE A 135 -5.97 3.69 0.38
CA PHE A 135 -5.63 5.00 0.94
C PHE A 135 -5.71 6.13 -0.10
N THR A 136 -6.04 7.33 0.38
CA THR A 136 -5.81 8.57 -0.36
C THR A 136 -4.31 8.81 -0.48
N VAL A 137 -3.75 8.67 -1.68
CA VAL A 137 -2.30 8.80 -1.86
C VAL A 137 -1.93 10.28 -1.91
N PRO A 138 -0.93 10.73 -1.13
CA PRO A 138 -0.48 12.12 -1.16
C PRO A 138 -0.06 12.56 -2.56
N CYS A 139 -0.36 13.80 -2.92
CA CYS A 139 -0.05 14.36 -4.25
C CYS A 139 1.44 14.25 -4.61
N GLY A 140 2.35 14.39 -3.64
CA GLY A 140 3.79 14.25 -3.88
C GLY A 140 4.19 12.85 -4.36
N VAL A 141 3.59 11.81 -3.76
CA VAL A 141 3.82 10.42 -4.15
C VAL A 141 3.24 10.14 -5.54
N LEU A 142 2.03 10.63 -5.82
CA LEU A 142 1.42 10.51 -7.16
C LEU A 142 2.28 11.17 -8.24
N LYS A 143 2.80 12.39 -7.97
CA LYS A 143 3.73 13.08 -8.88
C LYS A 143 5.02 12.28 -9.10
N ALA A 144 5.60 11.72 -8.03
CA ALA A 144 6.80 10.90 -8.13
C ALA A 144 6.58 9.62 -8.96
N LEU A 145 5.44 8.95 -8.77
CA LEU A 145 5.05 7.76 -9.53
C LEU A 145 4.76 8.07 -11.00
N GLU A 146 4.08 9.17 -11.31
CA GLU A 146 3.87 9.60 -12.69
C GLU A 146 5.19 10.02 -13.36
N SER A 147 6.07 10.73 -12.65
CA SER A 147 7.42 11.06 -13.13
C SER A 147 8.24 9.81 -13.45
N LEU A 148 8.17 8.78 -12.60
CA LEU A 148 8.80 7.49 -12.87
C LEU A 148 8.26 6.84 -14.15
N ARG A 149 6.94 6.82 -14.34
CA ARG A 149 6.30 6.27 -15.55
C ARG A 149 6.67 7.05 -16.81
N ASN A 150 6.75 8.39 -16.71
CA ASN A 150 7.17 9.24 -17.81
C ASN A 150 8.64 8.99 -18.22
N ARG A 151 9.55 8.93 -17.24
CA ARG A 151 10.96 8.60 -17.49
C ARG A 151 11.12 7.22 -18.12
N PHE A 152 10.41 6.22 -17.60
CA PHE A 152 10.41 4.87 -18.15
C PHE A 152 9.91 4.83 -19.60
N PHE A 153 8.80 5.51 -19.88
CA PHE A 153 8.23 5.56 -21.23
C PHE A 153 9.19 6.21 -22.24
N ASN A 154 9.80 7.34 -21.88
CA ASN A 154 10.75 8.05 -22.74
C ASN A 154 12.12 7.37 -22.80
N GLY A 155 12.41 6.45 -21.89
CA GLY A 155 13.65 5.68 -21.88
C GLY A 155 14.86 6.46 -21.41
N ALA A 156 14.63 7.45 -20.56
CA ALA A 156 15.66 8.24 -19.90
C ALA A 156 16.33 7.40 -18.80
N ASP A 157 17.67 7.38 -18.80
CA ASP A 157 18.49 6.76 -17.75
C ASP A 157 18.82 7.81 -16.68
N GLN A 158 19.36 7.40 -15.52
CA GLN A 158 19.62 8.32 -14.40
C GLN A 158 20.60 9.46 -14.73
N SER A 159 21.41 9.31 -15.79
CA SER A 159 22.43 10.27 -16.21
C SER A 159 22.23 10.88 -17.60
N ASP A 160 21.10 10.60 -18.27
CA ASP A 160 20.96 10.84 -19.71
C ASP A 160 19.72 11.70 -20.00
N HIS A 161 19.92 12.97 -20.37
CA HIS A 161 18.86 13.90 -20.79
C HIS A 161 18.37 13.54 -22.21
N LYS A 162 17.62 12.44 -22.33
CA LYS A 162 17.01 12.06 -23.60
C LYS A 162 15.81 12.93 -23.97
N ILE A 163 15.71 13.25 -25.25
CA ILE A 163 14.60 14.00 -25.84
C ILE A 163 13.27 13.29 -25.53
N THR A 164 12.31 14.05 -25.00
CA THR A 164 10.96 13.57 -24.74
C THR A 164 10.17 13.59 -26.05
N TRP A 165 10.05 12.43 -26.70
CA TRP A 165 9.38 12.30 -28.00
C TRP A 165 7.86 12.48 -27.94
N VAL A 166 7.24 12.19 -26.79
CA VAL A 166 5.79 12.29 -26.61
C VAL A 166 5.50 12.97 -25.28
N ALA A 167 4.73 14.06 -25.33
CA ALA A 167 4.24 14.73 -24.14
C ALA A 167 3.45 13.76 -23.25
N TRP A 168 3.74 13.76 -21.95
CA TRP A 168 3.11 12.84 -20.99
C TRP A 168 1.58 12.95 -20.99
N ASP A 169 1.03 14.14 -21.17
CA ASP A 169 -0.41 14.36 -21.29
C ASP A 169 -1.04 13.64 -22.48
N LYS A 170 -0.32 13.53 -23.62
CA LYS A 170 -0.77 12.72 -24.77
C LYS A 170 -0.71 11.24 -24.46
N VAL A 171 0.26 10.79 -23.66
CA VAL A 171 0.33 9.39 -23.21
C VAL A 171 -0.88 9.05 -22.34
N LEU A 172 -1.23 9.95 -21.42
CA LEU A 172 -2.35 9.80 -20.50
C LEU A 172 -3.73 9.92 -21.17
N ALA A 173 -3.83 10.74 -22.23
CA ALA A 173 -5.08 10.95 -22.94
C ALA A 173 -5.66 9.64 -23.51
N SER A 174 -6.99 9.56 -23.57
CA SER A 174 -7.67 8.39 -24.09
C SER A 174 -7.39 8.17 -25.58
N LYS A 175 -7.44 6.91 -26.04
CA LYS A 175 -7.30 6.59 -27.47
C LYS A 175 -8.33 7.32 -28.35
N LYS A 176 -9.54 7.55 -27.83
CA LYS A 176 -10.59 8.34 -28.50
C LYS A 176 -10.16 9.79 -28.75
N LYS A 177 -9.36 10.37 -27.84
CA LYS A 177 -8.79 11.71 -27.96
C LYS A 177 -7.38 11.72 -28.58
N ARG A 178 -7.06 10.73 -29.42
CA ARG A 178 -5.74 10.56 -30.08
C ARG A 178 -4.56 10.39 -29.10
N GLY A 179 -4.82 9.94 -27.87
CA GLY A 179 -3.79 9.60 -26.89
C GLY A 179 -3.42 8.12 -26.85
N LEU A 180 -2.51 7.72 -25.96
CA LEU A 180 -2.07 6.32 -25.83
C LEU A 180 -2.90 5.49 -24.83
N GLY A 181 -3.84 6.11 -24.12
CA GLY A 181 -4.79 5.45 -23.23
C GLY A 181 -4.11 4.84 -22.01
N VAL A 182 -3.24 5.62 -21.37
CA VAL A 182 -2.60 5.27 -20.10
C VAL A 182 -3.35 5.98 -18.98
N SER A 183 -3.84 5.25 -17.98
CA SER A 183 -4.58 5.89 -16.88
C SER A 183 -3.64 6.73 -15.99
N SER A 184 -4.02 7.99 -15.77
CA SER A 184 -3.38 8.85 -14.76
C SER A 184 -3.59 8.28 -13.37
N PHE A 185 -2.55 8.32 -12.53
CA PHE A 185 -2.67 7.85 -11.16
C PHE A 185 -3.51 8.76 -10.28
N PHE A 186 -3.59 10.05 -10.59
CA PHE A 186 -4.52 10.96 -9.91
C PHE A 186 -5.97 10.55 -10.15
N ALA A 187 -6.32 10.27 -11.42
CA ALA A 187 -7.65 9.81 -11.77
C ALA A 187 -7.93 8.40 -11.22
N LEU A 188 -6.94 7.51 -11.28
CA LEU A 188 -7.07 6.12 -10.83
C LEU A 188 -7.25 6.03 -9.31
N ASN A 189 -6.47 6.75 -8.50
CA ASN A 189 -6.63 6.76 -7.04
C ASN A 189 -8.03 7.26 -6.67
N ARG A 190 -8.48 8.39 -7.24
CA ARG A 190 -9.85 8.89 -7.00
C ARG A 190 -10.92 7.87 -7.39
N ALA A 191 -10.82 7.25 -8.58
CA ALA A 191 -11.77 6.25 -9.02
C ALA A 191 -11.82 5.02 -8.10
N LEU A 192 -10.66 4.56 -7.61
CA LEU A 192 -10.57 3.42 -6.68
C LEU A 192 -11.12 3.75 -5.29
N LEU A 193 -11.03 5.01 -4.84
CA LEU A 193 -11.64 5.45 -3.59
C LEU A 193 -13.16 5.56 -3.72
N LEU A 194 -13.64 6.13 -4.84
CA LEU A 194 -15.08 6.19 -5.16
C LEU A 194 -15.71 4.80 -5.25
N LYS A 195 -14.95 3.78 -5.70
CA LYS A 195 -15.39 2.38 -5.66
C LYS A 195 -15.77 1.92 -4.25
N TRP A 196 -15.10 2.39 -3.20
CA TRP A 196 -15.47 2.03 -1.82
C TRP A 196 -16.74 2.73 -1.38
N VAL A 197 -16.94 3.99 -1.75
CA VAL A 197 -18.21 4.70 -1.51
C VAL A 197 -19.36 3.98 -2.21
N TRP A 198 -19.16 3.59 -3.48
CA TRP A 198 -20.13 2.77 -4.22
C TRP A 198 -20.42 1.42 -3.54
N ARG A 199 -19.38 0.71 -3.10
CA ARG A 199 -19.53 -0.58 -2.41
C ARG A 199 -20.26 -0.43 -1.08
N PHE A 200 -20.02 0.65 -0.34
CA PHE A 200 -20.74 0.93 0.89
C PHE A 200 -22.24 1.03 0.63
N MET A 201 -22.62 1.78 -0.40
CA MET A 201 -24.02 2.00 -0.79
C MET A 201 -24.69 0.78 -1.46
N SER A 202 -23.91 -0.08 -2.11
CA SER A 202 -24.44 -1.22 -2.88
C SER A 202 -24.43 -2.54 -2.11
N GLN A 203 -23.54 -2.70 -1.13
CA GLN A 203 -23.33 -3.94 -0.38
C GLN A 203 -23.82 -3.78 1.05
N ASP A 204 -25.12 -3.61 1.20
CA ASP A 204 -25.80 -3.64 2.49
C ASP A 204 -25.64 -5.03 3.11
N GLY A 205 -24.84 -5.14 4.19
CA GLY A 205 -24.70 -6.36 4.98
C GLY A 205 -23.30 -6.95 5.08
N SER A 206 -22.32 -6.48 4.30
CA SER A 206 -20.93 -6.92 4.46
C SER A 206 -20.36 -6.46 5.82
N PHE A 207 -19.44 -7.23 6.40
CA PHE A 207 -18.91 -6.95 7.75
C PHE A 207 -18.27 -5.56 7.84
N TRP A 208 -17.51 -5.16 6.83
CA TRP A 208 -16.89 -3.83 6.81
C TRP A 208 -17.93 -2.70 6.72
N CYS A 209 -19.02 -2.86 5.95
CA CYS A 209 -20.12 -1.88 5.94
C CYS A 209 -20.76 -1.77 7.32
N LYS A 210 -20.98 -2.89 8.03
CA LYS A 210 -21.51 -2.89 9.40
C LYS A 210 -20.59 -2.17 10.38
N VAL A 211 -19.27 -2.38 10.27
CA VAL A 211 -18.26 -1.69 11.09
C VAL A 211 -18.28 -0.18 10.82
N ILE A 212 -18.29 0.24 9.56
CA ILE A 212 -18.36 1.66 9.20
C ILE A 212 -19.70 2.27 9.66
N ASN A 213 -20.81 1.56 9.50
CA ASN A 213 -22.13 1.98 10.00
C ASN A 213 -22.14 2.19 11.52
N ALA A 214 -21.50 1.30 12.27
CA ALA A 214 -21.41 1.42 13.72
C ALA A 214 -20.51 2.58 14.17
N LEU A 215 -19.45 2.88 13.42
CA LEU A 215 -18.50 3.94 13.76
C LEU A 215 -18.96 5.34 13.35
N TYR A 216 -19.65 5.47 12.23
CA TYR A 216 -19.98 6.77 11.62
C TYR A 216 -21.48 7.02 11.42
N GLY A 217 -22.32 5.99 11.50
CA GLY A 217 -23.75 6.04 11.22
C GLY A 217 -24.12 5.43 9.87
N SER A 218 -25.42 5.37 9.58
CA SER A 218 -25.94 4.72 8.36
C SER A 218 -26.01 5.61 7.12
N LYS A 219 -25.97 6.93 7.30
CA LYS A 219 -26.06 7.91 6.19
C LYS A 219 -24.70 8.51 5.92
N VAL A 220 -24.18 8.26 4.72
CA VAL A 220 -22.86 8.79 4.30
C VAL A 220 -22.77 10.30 4.42
N ASP A 221 -23.85 11.02 4.08
CA ASP A 221 -23.90 12.49 4.13
C ASP A 221 -23.82 13.04 5.56
N SER A 222 -24.14 12.22 6.57
CA SER A 222 -24.07 12.60 7.99
C SER A 222 -22.70 12.33 8.62
N HIS A 223 -21.80 11.66 7.91
CA HIS A 223 -20.49 11.29 8.44
C HIS A 223 -19.62 12.54 8.60
N GLN A 224 -19.35 12.91 9.85
CA GLN A 224 -18.46 14.03 10.15
C GLN A 224 -17.05 13.73 9.64
N THR A 225 -16.55 14.61 8.78
CA THR A 225 -15.22 14.45 8.17
C THR A 225 -14.09 14.92 9.09
N HIS A 226 -14.36 15.30 10.35
CA HIS A 226 -13.36 15.84 11.28
C HIS A 226 -12.39 14.79 11.83
N TYR A 227 -12.74 13.51 11.79
CA TYR A 227 -11.89 12.42 12.27
C TYR A 227 -10.79 12.06 11.26
N SER A 228 -9.61 11.65 11.77
CA SER A 228 -8.43 11.26 10.97
C SER A 228 -8.49 9.81 10.50
N SER A 229 -9.65 9.35 10.00
CA SER A 229 -9.80 7.99 9.49
C SER A 229 -9.69 7.93 7.97
N ASN A 230 -9.26 6.78 7.45
CA ASN A 230 -9.20 6.54 6.01
C ASN A 230 -10.56 6.76 5.32
N TRP A 231 -11.64 6.40 6.02
CA TRP A 231 -13.01 6.62 5.54
C TRP A 231 -13.34 8.10 5.41
N CYS A 232 -13.02 8.91 6.42
CA CYS A 232 -13.19 10.36 6.36
C CYS A 232 -12.33 10.98 5.24
N PHE A 233 -11.11 10.50 5.01
CA PHE A 233 -10.28 10.96 3.88
C PHE A 233 -10.91 10.63 2.52
N ILE A 234 -11.50 9.46 2.35
CA ILE A 234 -12.26 9.09 1.15
C ILE A 234 -13.42 10.07 0.93
N LEU A 235 -14.22 10.34 1.96
CA LEU A 235 -15.35 11.26 1.86
C LEU A 235 -14.92 12.71 1.56
N ARG A 236 -13.81 13.17 2.13
CA ARG A 236 -13.23 14.47 1.77
C ARG A 236 -12.88 14.56 0.29
N GLU A 237 -12.36 13.49 -0.31
CA GLU A 237 -12.10 13.48 -1.77
C GLU A 237 -13.39 13.50 -2.59
N VAL A 238 -14.48 12.87 -2.12
CA VAL A 238 -15.81 12.99 -2.76
C VAL A 238 -16.29 14.44 -2.74
N HIS A 239 -16.18 15.11 -1.59
CA HIS A 239 -16.60 16.51 -1.45
C HIS A 239 -15.74 17.43 -2.33
N LYS A 240 -14.42 17.24 -2.37
CA LYS A 240 -13.53 17.98 -3.28
C LYS A 240 -13.87 17.77 -4.77
N LEU A 241 -14.42 16.62 -5.14
CA LEU A 241 -14.88 16.38 -6.51
C LEU A 241 -16.19 17.12 -6.79
N LYS A 242 -17.09 17.18 -5.80
CA LYS A 242 -18.32 17.97 -5.87
C LYS A 242 -18.02 19.46 -6.05
N ASP A 243 -17.05 20.00 -5.31
CA ASP A 243 -16.59 21.39 -5.45
C ASP A 243 -16.01 21.68 -6.85
N LYS A 244 -15.51 20.65 -7.54
CA LYS A 244 -14.99 20.74 -8.91
C LYS A 244 -16.07 20.48 -9.98
N GLY A 245 -17.33 20.44 -9.59
CA GLY A 245 -18.47 20.26 -10.49
C GLY A 245 -18.79 18.80 -10.83
N PHE A 246 -18.19 17.83 -10.14
CA PHE A 246 -18.54 16.41 -10.29
C PHE A 246 -19.24 15.90 -9.04
N ASP A 247 -20.58 15.94 -9.04
CA ASP A 247 -21.38 15.35 -7.96
C ASP A 247 -21.53 13.85 -8.18
N PHE A 248 -20.76 13.06 -7.44
CA PHE A 248 -20.79 11.60 -7.51
C PHE A 248 -22.18 11.04 -7.20
N TRP A 249 -22.93 11.66 -6.29
CA TRP A 249 -24.24 11.18 -5.86
C TRP A 249 -25.29 11.27 -6.97
N TYR A 250 -25.20 12.31 -7.81
CA TYR A 250 -26.10 12.49 -8.96
C TYR A 250 -25.94 11.37 -10.02
N HIS A 251 -24.75 10.77 -10.08
CA HIS A 251 -24.46 9.69 -11.02
C HIS A 251 -24.86 8.30 -10.47
N ILE A 252 -25.21 8.19 -9.19
CA ILE A 252 -25.69 6.95 -8.58
C ILE A 252 -27.19 6.79 -8.86
N LYS A 253 -27.55 5.69 -9.50
CA LYS A 253 -28.95 5.32 -9.76
C LYS A 253 -29.26 4.01 -9.04
N LYS A 254 -30.32 4.00 -8.23
CA LYS A 254 -30.85 2.76 -7.64
C LYS A 254 -31.60 1.98 -8.71
N ARG A 255 -31.18 0.73 -8.96
CA ARG A 255 -31.94 -0.20 -9.79
C ARG A 255 -33.01 -0.84 -8.90
N ILE A 256 -34.28 -0.51 -9.15
CA ILE A 256 -35.40 -1.13 -8.45
C ILE A 256 -35.49 -2.59 -8.94
N GLY A 257 -35.27 -3.54 -8.03
CA GLY A 257 -35.41 -4.96 -8.28
C GLY A 257 -36.86 -5.40 -8.06
N ASN A 258 -37.06 -6.30 -7.09
CA ASN A 258 -38.38 -6.82 -6.71
C ASN A 258 -39.25 -5.84 -5.89
N GLY A 259 -38.82 -4.60 -5.70
CA GLY A 259 -39.58 -3.56 -4.98
C GLY A 259 -39.58 -3.66 -3.45
N ALA A 260 -39.05 -4.74 -2.85
CA ALA A 260 -39.09 -4.94 -1.39
C ALA A 260 -38.43 -3.81 -0.59
N ASP A 261 -37.32 -3.26 -1.10
CA ASP A 261 -36.57 -2.17 -0.46
C ASP A 261 -36.94 -0.77 -1.00
N THR A 262 -38.07 -0.65 -1.70
CA THR A 262 -38.50 0.62 -2.31
C THR A 262 -39.88 0.98 -1.84
N ARG A 263 -40.00 2.04 -1.03
CA ARG A 263 -41.29 2.62 -0.68
C ARG A 263 -41.69 3.61 -1.77
N PHE A 264 -42.84 3.39 -2.38
CA PHE A 264 -43.55 4.44 -3.08
C PHE A 264 -44.43 5.12 -2.02
N TRP A 265 -44.34 6.46 -1.95
CA TRP A 265 -45.03 7.36 -1.00
C TRP A 265 -44.84 7.03 0.49
#